data_AF-A0A5J5F835-F1
#
_entry.id   AF-A0A5J5F835-F1
#
_cell.length_a   1.000
_cell.length_b   1.000
_cell.length_c   1.000
_cell.angle_alpha   90.00
_cell.angle_beta   90.00
_cell.angle_gamma   90.00
#
_symmetry.space_group_name_H-M   'P 1'
#
loop_
_entity.id
_entity.type
_entity.pdbx_description
1 polymer ?
#
loop_
_entity_poly.entity_id
_entity_poly.type
_entity_poly.pdbx_seq_one_letter_code
_entity_poly.pdbx_strand_id
1 'polypeptide(L)'
;MRFPVFTFTQAFGFFLGLVFLTGASGHSWIDLLTVVGGTSSTAMTTINHQGFIRNYKGHIDATASYRLLDLNQPVCADFQQVVNQIGMPEYPQLNASAGDFVQGTYTENGHISLPASPTAKSGMTYWFGTTNPNGKATLKDILAWKDGNSSEGALLSTAPFDDGVCVEVNPSEISKERVAANGGVPPGPCKSTFKIPETVAPDSVYTVYWVWDFSGKLGNDAPDHVEWYTSCMDIKIIGKPSTNNVSSPNSQSAKVPKIKGREPKL
;
A
#
# COMPACT_ATOMS: atom_id res chain seq x y z
N MET A 1 38.28 -61.88 -41.04
CA MET A 1 37.01 -61.37 -40.48
C MET A 1 37.33 -60.52 -39.26
N ARG A 2 36.92 -59.25 -39.28
CA ARG A 2 36.94 -58.33 -38.13
C ARG A 2 35.90 -58.77 -37.11
N PHE A 3 36.13 -58.54 -35.81
CA PHE A 3 35.29 -57.70 -34.93
C PHE A 3 36.02 -57.42 -33.59
N PRO A 4 35.79 -56.26 -32.94
CA PRO A 4 36.72 -55.63 -32.00
C PRO A 4 36.44 -55.89 -30.51
N VAL A 5 37.44 -55.52 -29.71
CA VAL A 5 37.42 -55.34 -28.24
C VAL A 5 36.54 -54.16 -27.87
N PHE A 6 35.73 -54.27 -26.79
CA PHE A 6 35.23 -53.11 -26.05
C PHE A 6 35.26 -53.36 -24.54
N THR A 7 36.19 -52.68 -23.88
CA THR A 7 36.26 -52.45 -22.44
C THR A 7 35.15 -51.50 -22.00
N PHE A 8 34.31 -51.93 -21.06
CA PHE A 8 33.35 -51.06 -20.38
C PHE A 8 34.08 -50.17 -19.38
N THR A 9 34.21 -48.89 -19.71
CA THR A 9 34.60 -47.86 -18.73
C THR A 9 33.31 -47.21 -18.25
N GLN A 10 32.93 -47.40 -16.98
CA GLN A 10 31.82 -46.67 -16.38
C GLN A 10 32.24 -45.20 -16.22
N ALA A 11 31.64 -44.32 -17.00
CA ALA A 11 31.73 -42.89 -16.78
C ALA A 11 30.76 -42.50 -15.66
N PHE A 12 31.30 -42.06 -14.52
CA PHE A 12 30.54 -41.30 -13.53
C PHE A 12 30.15 -39.96 -14.16
N GLY A 13 28.92 -39.85 -14.65
CA GLY A 13 28.35 -38.60 -15.11
C GLY A 13 28.05 -37.70 -13.92
N PHE A 14 28.90 -36.71 -13.67
CA PHE A 14 28.54 -35.56 -12.84
C PHE A 14 27.48 -34.74 -13.59
N PHE A 15 26.20 -34.96 -13.27
CA PHE A 15 25.15 -34.01 -13.61
C PHE A 15 25.35 -32.77 -12.74
N LEU A 16 26.05 -31.77 -13.28
CA LEU A 16 26.06 -30.43 -12.73
C LEU A 16 24.67 -29.83 -12.98
N GLY A 17 23.75 -30.03 -12.05
CA GLY A 17 22.44 -29.38 -12.07
C GLY A 17 22.65 -27.87 -12.00
N LEU A 18 22.43 -27.16 -13.11
CA LEU A 18 22.21 -25.73 -13.12
C LEU A 18 20.92 -25.45 -12.34
N VAL A 19 21.07 -25.21 -11.03
CA VAL A 19 20.01 -24.58 -10.24
C VAL A 19 19.88 -23.17 -10.79
N PHE A 20 18.86 -22.95 -11.62
CA PHE A 20 18.40 -21.61 -11.93
C PHE A 20 17.88 -21.01 -10.62
N LEU A 21 18.72 -20.24 -9.94
CA LEU A 21 18.28 -19.26 -8.96
C LEU A 21 17.44 -18.23 -9.72
N THR A 22 16.16 -18.52 -9.92
CA THR A 22 15.16 -17.53 -10.33
C THR A 22 14.95 -16.63 -9.12
N GLY A 23 15.86 -15.69 -8.90
CA GLY A 23 15.59 -14.58 -8.01
C GLY A 23 14.34 -13.87 -8.54
N ALA A 24 13.32 -13.72 -7.69
CA ALA A 24 12.17 -12.89 -8.04
C ALA A 24 12.70 -11.52 -8.48
N SER A 25 12.33 -11.08 -9.69
CA SER A 25 12.56 -9.70 -10.12
C SER A 25 11.65 -8.84 -9.28
N GLY A 26 12.17 -8.43 -8.14
CA GLY A 26 11.38 -7.84 -7.11
C GLY A 26 10.76 -6.51 -7.50
N HIS A 27 9.49 -6.33 -7.21
CA HIS A 27 8.85 -5.02 -7.06
C HIS A 27 7.62 -5.11 -6.15
N SER A 28 7.23 -3.97 -5.58
CA SER A 28 5.97 -3.79 -4.87
C SER A 28 5.68 -2.29 -4.79
N TRP A 29 4.41 -1.93 -4.63
CA TRP A 29 3.92 -0.56 -4.53
C TRP A 29 2.55 -0.57 -3.82
N ILE A 30 2.07 0.61 -3.43
CA ILE A 30 0.70 0.74 -2.91
C ILE A 30 -0.31 0.68 -4.04
N ASP A 31 -1.15 -0.35 -4.05
CA ASP A 31 -2.26 -0.49 -5.00
C ASP A 31 -3.45 0.37 -4.64
N LEU A 32 -3.75 0.49 -3.35
CA LEU A 32 -4.96 1.11 -2.87
C LEU A 32 -4.78 1.66 -1.45
N LEU A 33 -5.38 2.82 -1.21
CA LEU A 33 -5.63 3.40 0.09
C LEU A 33 -7.11 3.35 0.46
N THR A 34 -7.41 3.01 1.72
CA THR A 34 -8.75 3.12 2.29
C THR A 34 -8.71 3.65 3.72
N VAL A 35 -9.74 4.40 4.13
CA VAL A 35 -9.96 4.72 5.55
C VAL A 35 -10.52 3.49 6.25
N VAL A 36 -9.93 3.07 7.36
CA VAL A 36 -10.31 1.85 8.11
C VAL A 36 -10.70 2.11 9.56
N GLY A 37 -10.58 3.35 10.02
CA GLY A 37 -10.99 3.77 11.36
C GLY A 37 -10.94 5.29 11.49
N GLY A 38 -11.67 5.84 12.47
CA GLY A 38 -11.71 7.27 12.75
C GLY A 38 -13.04 7.94 12.41
N THR A 39 -13.01 9.24 12.16
CA THR A 39 -14.21 10.06 11.96
C THR A 39 -14.89 9.75 10.64
N SER A 40 -14.12 9.44 9.59
CA SER A 40 -14.70 9.13 8.26
C SER A 40 -15.01 7.64 8.06
N SER A 41 -14.65 6.75 9.00
CA SER A 41 -14.86 5.30 8.82
C SER A 41 -16.33 4.87 8.91
N THR A 42 -17.21 5.70 9.47
CA THR A 42 -18.66 5.42 9.51
C THR A 42 -19.39 5.77 8.20
N ALA A 43 -18.72 6.38 7.22
CA ALA A 43 -19.28 6.70 5.90
C ALA A 43 -19.00 5.61 4.82
N MET A 44 -18.38 4.48 5.19
CA MET A 44 -17.77 3.45 4.33
C MET A 44 -18.73 2.57 3.50
N THR A 45 -19.70 3.13 2.76
CA THR A 45 -20.65 2.32 1.95
C THR A 45 -20.53 2.48 0.44
N THR A 46 -19.60 3.28 -0.10
CA THR A 46 -19.43 3.41 -1.56
C THR A 46 -17.98 3.46 -2.04
N ILE A 47 -17.77 3.07 -3.31
CA ILE A 47 -16.55 3.15 -4.12
C ILE A 47 -15.83 4.53 -4.11
N ASN A 48 -16.44 5.57 -3.54
CA ASN A 48 -15.88 6.93 -3.41
C ASN A 48 -14.87 7.10 -2.25
N HIS A 49 -14.36 6.01 -1.67
CA HIS A 49 -13.45 6.03 -0.51
C HIS A 49 -12.11 5.34 -0.79
N GLN A 50 -11.80 5.11 -2.05
CA GLN A 50 -10.53 4.57 -2.51
C GLN A 50 -9.60 5.70 -2.93
N GLY A 51 -8.32 5.58 -2.59
CA GLY A 51 -7.27 6.47 -3.09
C GLY A 51 -6.14 5.69 -3.71
N PHE A 52 -5.45 6.31 -4.66
CA PHE A 52 -4.38 5.67 -5.44
C PHE A 52 -3.09 6.48 -5.39
N ILE A 53 -2.00 5.84 -5.80
CA ILE A 53 -0.70 6.52 -5.97
C ILE A 53 -0.77 7.56 -7.08
N ARG A 54 0.12 8.55 -7.03
CA ARG A 54 0.20 9.57 -8.08
C ARG A 54 0.42 8.88 -9.44
N ASN A 55 -0.27 9.39 -10.45
CA ASN A 55 -0.21 8.88 -11.82
C ASN A 55 -0.45 7.36 -11.94
N TYR A 56 -1.28 6.78 -11.06
CA TYR A 56 -1.66 5.38 -11.16
C TYR A 56 -2.39 5.11 -12.49
N LYS A 57 -2.05 3.99 -13.13
CA LYS A 57 -2.61 3.57 -14.43
C LYS A 57 -3.17 2.14 -14.37
N GLY A 58 -3.51 1.70 -13.16
CA GLY A 58 -3.81 0.31 -12.86
C GLY A 58 -2.59 -0.47 -12.38
N HIS A 59 -2.81 -1.74 -12.04
CA HIS A 59 -1.82 -2.67 -11.49
C HIS A 59 -0.82 -3.08 -12.59
N ILE A 60 0.13 -2.19 -12.88
CA ILE A 60 1.10 -2.31 -13.97
C ILE A 60 2.49 -1.94 -13.45
N ASP A 61 3.37 -2.93 -13.37
CA ASP A 61 4.73 -2.82 -12.83
C ASP A 61 5.48 -1.59 -13.34
N ALA A 62 5.50 -1.43 -14.67
CA ALA A 62 6.28 -0.40 -15.36
C ALA A 62 5.85 1.04 -15.02
N THR A 63 4.65 1.22 -14.45
CA THR A 63 4.09 2.53 -14.14
C THR A 63 3.73 2.72 -12.68
N ALA A 64 3.86 1.69 -11.85
CA ALA A 64 3.51 1.73 -10.43
C ALA A 64 4.72 1.47 -9.52
N SER A 65 5.63 0.61 -9.95
CA SER A 65 6.86 0.30 -9.20
C SER A 65 7.91 1.39 -9.38
N TYR A 66 8.60 1.71 -8.29
CA TYR A 66 9.80 2.53 -8.32
C TYR A 66 10.87 1.98 -7.40
N ARG A 67 11.97 1.52 -8.00
CA ARG A 67 13.12 0.93 -7.30
C ARG A 67 14.24 1.95 -7.15
N LEU A 68 14.79 2.04 -5.94
CA LEU A 68 15.90 2.90 -5.56
C LEU A 68 17.07 2.03 -5.09
N LEU A 69 18.26 2.31 -5.59
CA LEU A 69 19.52 1.64 -5.20
C LEU A 69 20.48 2.62 -4.50
N ASP A 70 20.14 3.91 -4.47
CA ASP A 70 20.88 4.97 -3.80
C ASP A 70 19.88 5.88 -3.06
N LEU A 71 20.15 6.16 -1.77
CA LEU A 71 19.29 6.98 -0.92
C LEU A 71 19.23 8.45 -1.37
N ASN A 72 20.19 8.92 -2.17
CA ASN A 72 20.20 10.28 -2.71
C ASN A 72 19.30 10.44 -3.96
N GLN A 73 18.70 9.36 -4.46
CA GLN A 73 17.70 9.44 -5.50
C GLN A 73 16.41 10.09 -4.99
N PRO A 74 15.63 10.78 -5.85
CA PRO A 74 14.31 11.28 -5.50
C PRO A 74 13.43 10.18 -4.90
N VAL A 75 12.67 10.49 -3.85
CA VAL A 75 11.78 9.50 -3.22
C VAL A 75 10.60 9.13 -4.12
N CYS A 76 10.16 10.04 -4.98
CA CYS A 76 9.10 9.81 -5.95
C CYS A 76 9.69 9.58 -7.34
N ALA A 77 9.16 8.60 -8.06
CA ALA A 77 9.46 8.39 -9.47
C ALA A 77 9.18 9.67 -10.26
N ASP A 78 9.85 9.89 -11.38
CA ASP A 78 9.67 11.11 -12.20
C ASP A 78 8.19 11.37 -12.54
N PHE A 79 7.42 10.29 -12.76
CA PHE A 79 5.99 10.36 -13.05
C PHE A 79 5.09 10.56 -11.80
N GLN A 80 5.67 10.66 -10.60
CA GLN A 80 4.99 10.90 -9.31
C GLN A 80 5.51 12.16 -8.57
N GLN A 81 6.43 12.93 -9.17
CA GLN A 81 6.98 14.14 -8.53
C GLN A 81 6.00 15.33 -8.53
N VAL A 82 4.99 15.31 -9.40
CA VAL A 82 3.94 16.33 -9.43
C VAL A 82 2.97 16.10 -8.28
N VAL A 83 3.04 17.00 -7.28
CA VAL A 83 2.17 17.01 -6.10
C VAL A 83 0.74 17.40 -6.49
N ASN A 84 -0.22 16.83 -5.76
CA ASN A 84 -1.64 17.09 -5.92
C ASN A 84 -2.10 16.87 -7.37
N GLN A 85 -1.58 15.82 -7.98
CA GLN A 85 -2.09 15.37 -9.26
C GLN A 85 -3.50 14.88 -9.01
N ILE A 86 -4.49 15.70 -9.39
CA ILE A 86 -5.89 15.30 -9.39
C ILE A 86 -5.94 14.11 -10.35
N GLY A 87 -6.15 12.92 -9.78
CA GLY A 87 -6.08 11.67 -10.52
C GLY A 87 -7.05 11.65 -11.70
N MET A 88 -6.90 10.63 -12.55
CA MET A 88 -7.98 10.28 -13.48
C MET A 88 -9.24 10.01 -12.64
N PRO A 89 -10.45 10.33 -13.12
CA PRO A 89 -11.69 10.05 -12.37
C PRO A 89 -11.81 8.58 -11.90
N GLU A 90 -11.15 7.66 -12.61
CA GLU A 90 -11.04 6.23 -12.25
C GLU A 90 -10.11 5.96 -11.05
N TYR A 91 -9.06 6.77 -10.87
CA TYR A 91 -8.05 6.62 -9.82
C TYR A 91 -7.91 7.91 -9.00
N PRO A 92 -8.92 8.27 -8.21
CA PRO A 92 -8.91 9.50 -7.42
C PRO A 92 -7.90 9.46 -6.27
N GLN A 93 -7.61 10.64 -5.71
CA GLN A 93 -6.97 10.74 -4.40
C GLN A 93 -7.92 10.28 -3.30
N LEU A 94 -7.39 9.79 -2.19
CA LEU A 94 -8.20 9.44 -1.02
C LEU A 94 -8.80 10.72 -0.40
N ASN A 95 -10.09 10.68 -0.08
CA ASN A 95 -10.69 11.65 0.85
C ASN A 95 -10.65 11.08 2.27
N ALA A 96 -10.05 11.79 3.22
CA ALA A 96 -9.99 11.40 4.63
C ALA A 96 -10.01 12.63 5.55
N SER A 97 -10.31 12.45 6.83
CA SER A 97 -10.26 13.50 7.84
C SER A 97 -8.97 13.41 8.66
N ALA A 98 -8.56 14.53 9.25
CA ALA A 98 -7.51 14.53 10.27
C ALA A 98 -7.87 13.56 11.42
N GLY A 99 -6.91 12.72 11.82
CA GLY A 99 -7.10 11.68 12.83
C GLY A 99 -7.63 10.33 12.32
N ASP A 100 -8.00 10.22 11.04
CA ASP A 100 -8.40 8.93 10.46
C ASP A 100 -7.23 7.96 10.36
N PHE A 101 -7.53 6.67 10.52
CA PHE A 101 -6.63 5.57 10.21
C PHE A 101 -6.81 5.17 8.77
N VAL A 102 -5.71 5.18 8.01
CA VAL A 102 -5.66 4.83 6.60
C VAL A 102 -4.83 3.57 6.43
N GLN A 103 -5.35 2.62 5.68
CA GLN A 103 -4.67 1.38 5.31
C GLN A 103 -4.24 1.46 3.85
N GLY A 104 -2.98 1.15 3.58
CA GLY A 104 -2.48 0.84 2.25
C GLY A 104 -2.46 -0.67 2.01
N THR A 105 -2.81 -1.11 0.80
CA THR A 105 -2.64 -2.50 0.36
C THR A 105 -1.59 -2.61 -0.74
N TYR A 106 -0.84 -3.70 -0.73
CA TYR A 106 0.21 -3.98 -1.71
C TYR A 106 0.36 -5.50 -1.90
N THR A 107 0.86 -5.93 -3.05
CA THR A 107 1.16 -7.34 -3.32
C THR A 107 2.57 -7.69 -2.85
N GLU A 108 2.74 -8.92 -2.36
CA GLU A 108 4.07 -9.42 -1.98
C GLU A 108 4.89 -9.90 -3.15
N ASN A 109 4.27 -10.24 -4.30
CA ASN A 109 4.95 -10.52 -5.56
C ASN A 109 6.16 -11.49 -5.43
N GLY A 110 6.00 -12.54 -4.61
CA GLY A 110 7.03 -13.53 -4.33
C GLY A 110 8.12 -13.12 -3.33
N HIS A 111 8.17 -11.88 -2.85
CA HIS A 111 9.20 -11.41 -1.93
C HIS A 111 9.15 -12.01 -0.53
N ILE A 112 7.99 -12.55 -0.17
CA ILE A 112 7.76 -13.27 1.08
C ILE A 112 7.75 -14.77 0.80
N SER A 113 7.05 -15.19 -0.24
CA SER A 113 6.77 -16.61 -0.51
C SER A 113 7.88 -17.31 -1.30
N LEU A 114 8.74 -16.57 -1.99
CA LEU A 114 9.89 -17.05 -2.78
C LEU A 114 11.19 -16.35 -2.34
N PRO A 115 11.61 -16.49 -1.06
CA PRO A 115 12.81 -15.81 -0.56
C PRO A 115 14.07 -16.30 -1.31
N ALA A 116 14.96 -15.36 -1.62
CA ALA A 116 16.19 -15.65 -2.39
C ALA A 116 17.20 -16.52 -1.61
N SER A 117 17.16 -16.49 -0.28
CA SER A 117 17.95 -17.37 0.59
C SER A 117 17.22 -17.63 1.92
N PRO A 118 17.59 -18.68 2.68
CA PRO A 118 17.02 -18.94 4.01
C PRO A 118 17.26 -17.82 5.03
N THR A 119 18.20 -16.91 4.76
CA THR A 119 18.52 -15.77 5.63
C THR A 119 18.00 -14.44 5.09
N ALA A 120 17.30 -14.48 3.95
CA ALA A 120 16.65 -13.31 3.36
C ALA A 120 15.61 -12.73 4.31
N LYS A 121 15.49 -11.40 4.31
CA LYS A 121 14.49 -10.67 5.06
C LYS A 121 13.56 -9.95 4.08
N SER A 122 12.26 -10.10 4.26
CA SER A 122 11.23 -9.35 3.53
C SER A 122 11.29 -7.84 3.82
N GLY A 123 11.88 -7.45 4.95
CA GLY A 123 12.17 -6.05 5.26
C GLY A 123 11.03 -5.30 5.95
N MET A 124 11.17 -3.98 6.01
CA MET A 124 10.28 -3.09 6.78
C MET A 124 9.70 -2.01 5.89
N THR A 125 8.43 -1.71 6.11
CA THR A 125 7.71 -0.59 5.51
C THR A 125 7.59 0.57 6.47
N TYR A 126 7.57 1.77 5.92
CA TYR A 126 7.47 3.02 6.64
C TYR A 126 6.48 3.93 5.92
N TRP A 127 5.62 4.57 6.70
CA TRP A 127 4.74 5.63 6.22
C TRP A 127 5.28 6.96 6.72
N PHE A 128 5.52 7.87 5.79
CA PHE A 128 5.88 9.26 6.09
C PHE A 128 4.80 10.18 5.57
N GLY A 129 4.67 11.38 6.14
CA GLY A 129 3.77 12.38 5.58
C GLY A 129 4.13 13.81 5.91
N THR A 130 3.56 14.72 5.12
CA THR A 130 3.83 16.16 5.19
C THR A 130 2.70 16.99 4.60
N THR A 131 2.54 18.21 5.13
CA THR A 131 1.73 19.28 4.53
C THR A 131 2.53 20.18 3.58
N ASN A 132 3.86 20.02 3.52
CA ASN A 132 4.79 20.84 2.73
C ASN A 132 5.60 19.95 1.76
N PRO A 133 4.95 19.25 0.83
CA PRO A 133 5.63 18.28 -0.03
C PRO A 133 6.63 18.94 -0.97
N ASN A 134 7.82 18.33 -1.06
CA ASN A 134 8.83 18.65 -2.05
C ASN A 134 8.93 17.49 -3.05
N GLY A 135 8.53 17.74 -4.29
CA GLY A 135 8.60 16.74 -5.38
C GLY A 135 10.03 16.27 -5.70
N LYS A 136 11.06 16.98 -5.21
CA LYS A 136 12.47 16.65 -5.40
C LYS A 136 13.16 16.12 -4.14
N ALA A 137 12.42 15.91 -3.04
CA ALA A 137 12.99 15.32 -1.83
C ALA A 137 13.59 13.94 -2.15
N THR A 138 14.77 13.67 -1.62
CA THR A 138 15.44 12.37 -1.77
C THR A 138 14.91 11.38 -0.73
N LEU A 139 15.13 10.08 -0.96
CA LEU A 139 14.79 9.07 0.06
C LEU A 139 15.51 9.36 1.38
N LYS A 140 16.77 9.81 1.32
CA LYS A 140 17.54 10.22 2.50
C LYS A 140 16.86 11.35 3.28
N ASP A 141 16.34 12.37 2.59
CA ASP A 141 15.64 13.50 3.24
C ASP A 141 14.40 13.02 3.99
N ILE A 142 13.61 12.12 3.37
CA ILE A 142 12.41 11.55 3.99
C ILE A 142 12.77 10.64 5.18
N LEU A 143 13.80 9.80 5.05
CA LEU A 143 14.25 8.91 6.12
C LEU A 143 14.75 9.67 7.35
N ALA A 144 15.26 10.88 7.21
CA ALA A 144 15.66 11.73 8.33
C ALA A 144 14.47 12.13 9.23
N TRP A 145 13.23 12.03 8.75
CA TRP A 145 12.04 12.35 9.54
C TRP A 145 11.75 11.32 10.64
N LYS A 146 12.42 10.15 10.62
CA LYS A 146 12.33 9.14 11.69
C LYS A 146 12.74 9.69 13.05
N ASP A 147 13.65 10.65 13.07
CA ASP A 147 14.20 11.22 14.30
C ASP A 147 13.27 12.26 14.95
N GLY A 148 12.12 12.57 14.31
CA GLY A 148 11.11 13.49 14.85
C GLY A 148 11.51 14.97 14.87
N ASN A 149 12.70 15.31 14.39
CA ASN A 149 13.26 16.67 14.41
C ASN A 149 13.06 17.44 13.10
N SER A 150 12.22 16.94 12.19
CA SER A 150 11.97 17.59 10.90
C SER A 150 10.77 18.52 10.97
N SER A 151 10.95 19.79 10.57
CA SER A 151 9.83 20.69 10.29
C SER A 151 9.14 20.39 8.95
N GLU A 152 9.74 19.54 8.13
CA GLU A 152 9.28 19.25 6.77
C GLU A 152 8.36 18.04 6.69
N GLY A 153 8.28 17.20 7.73
CA GLY A 153 7.41 16.03 7.73
C GLY A 153 7.65 15.11 8.93
N ALA A 154 6.94 13.99 8.98
CA ALA A 154 7.01 13.05 10.10
C ALA A 154 6.89 11.59 9.65
N LEU A 155 7.49 10.69 10.44
CA LEU A 155 7.17 9.27 10.42
C LEU A 155 5.78 9.04 11.04
N LEU A 156 4.90 8.37 10.32
CA LEU A 156 3.52 8.09 10.72
C LEU A 156 3.35 6.67 11.27
N SER A 157 4.04 5.68 10.69
CA SER A 157 4.07 4.32 11.19
C SER A 157 5.19 3.49 10.58
N THR A 158 5.47 2.37 11.22
CA THR A 158 6.39 1.32 10.75
C THR A 158 5.74 -0.03 10.86
N ALA A 159 5.92 -0.90 9.87
CA ALA A 159 5.43 -2.28 9.93
C ALA A 159 6.38 -3.21 9.16
N PRO A 160 6.46 -4.50 9.51
CA PRO A 160 7.06 -5.49 8.62
C PRO A 160 6.38 -5.44 7.24
N PHE A 161 7.13 -5.66 6.16
CA PHE A 161 6.52 -5.83 4.83
C PHE A 161 5.60 -7.06 4.80
N ASP A 162 6.06 -8.13 5.44
CA ASP A 162 5.31 -9.35 5.67
C ASP A 162 4.42 -9.24 6.92
N ASP A 163 3.11 -9.12 6.73
CA ASP A 163 2.13 -9.08 7.82
C ASP A 163 1.84 -10.45 8.45
N GLY A 164 2.49 -11.51 7.95
CA GLY A 164 2.35 -12.89 8.41
C GLY A 164 1.12 -13.62 7.87
N VAL A 165 0.28 -12.95 7.06
CA VAL A 165 -0.98 -13.49 6.55
C VAL A 165 -1.05 -13.43 5.04
N CYS A 166 -0.72 -12.29 4.42
CA CYS A 166 -0.86 -12.08 2.98
C CYS A 166 -0.02 -13.04 2.15
N VAL A 167 -0.48 -13.49 0.99
CA VAL A 167 0.38 -14.18 0.04
C VAL A 167 -0.16 -14.09 -1.37
N GLU A 168 0.74 -14.00 -2.35
CA GLU A 168 0.37 -14.28 -3.73
C GLU A 168 0.44 -15.79 -3.97
N VAL A 169 -0.66 -16.38 -4.42
CA VAL A 169 -0.74 -17.84 -4.57
C VAL A 169 0.26 -18.31 -5.62
N ASN A 170 1.24 -19.08 -5.18
CA ASN A 170 2.24 -19.72 -6.02
C ASN A 170 2.61 -21.12 -5.47
N PRO A 171 3.44 -21.90 -6.19
CA PRO A 171 3.76 -23.29 -5.81
C PRO A 171 4.67 -23.46 -4.58
N SER A 172 5.17 -22.39 -3.96
CA SER A 172 6.03 -22.48 -2.77
C SER A 172 5.30 -23.05 -1.54
N GLU A 173 6.08 -23.59 -0.60
CA GLU A 173 5.52 -24.08 0.67
C GLU A 173 4.96 -22.94 1.52
N ILE A 174 5.61 -21.76 1.57
CA ILE A 174 5.11 -20.59 2.31
C ILE A 174 3.71 -20.19 1.81
N SER A 175 3.50 -20.16 0.49
CA SER A 175 2.20 -19.89 -0.11
C SER A 175 1.16 -20.93 0.30
N LYS A 176 1.46 -22.23 0.17
CA LYS A 176 0.54 -23.32 0.55
C LYS A 176 0.18 -23.27 2.03
N GLU A 177 1.17 -23.03 2.89
CA GLU A 177 0.98 -22.92 4.34
C GLU A 177 0.05 -21.76 4.71
N ARG A 178 0.23 -20.58 4.09
CA ARG A 178 -0.65 -19.42 4.34
C ARG A 178 -2.07 -19.66 3.85
N VAL A 179 -2.25 -20.27 2.68
CA VAL A 179 -3.57 -20.65 2.16
C VAL A 179 -4.23 -21.66 3.11
N ALA A 180 -3.51 -22.68 3.57
CA ALA A 180 -4.02 -23.67 4.51
C ALA A 180 -4.39 -23.05 5.86
N ALA A 181 -3.53 -22.18 6.42
CA ALA A 181 -3.79 -21.45 7.66
C ALA A 181 -5.01 -20.53 7.56
N ASN A 182 -5.32 -20.04 6.36
CA ASN A 182 -6.52 -19.26 6.06
C ASN A 182 -7.72 -20.12 5.59
N GLY A 183 -7.81 -21.37 6.05
CA GLY A 183 -8.96 -22.25 5.80
C GLY A 183 -9.09 -22.71 4.35
N GLY A 184 -7.98 -22.76 3.61
CA GLY A 184 -7.95 -23.11 2.18
C GLY A 184 -8.33 -21.96 1.25
N VAL A 185 -8.53 -20.75 1.78
CA VAL A 185 -8.86 -19.56 1.00
C VAL A 185 -7.58 -18.73 0.81
N PRO A 186 -7.23 -18.31 -0.41
CA PRO A 186 -6.15 -17.37 -0.61
C PRO A 186 -6.34 -16.10 0.23
N PRO A 187 -5.37 -15.74 1.09
CA PRO A 187 -5.41 -14.49 1.80
C PRO A 187 -5.29 -13.32 0.81
N GLY A 188 -5.81 -12.17 1.21
CA GLY A 188 -5.77 -10.95 0.40
C GLY A 188 -4.37 -10.31 0.33
N PRO A 189 -4.27 -9.10 -0.23
CA PRO A 189 -3.01 -8.36 -0.30
C PRO A 189 -2.48 -8.02 1.10
N CYS A 190 -1.18 -7.74 1.16
CA CYS A 190 -0.50 -7.28 2.37
C CYS A 190 -0.98 -5.88 2.75
N LYS A 191 -0.89 -5.57 4.04
CA LYS A 191 -1.50 -4.36 4.62
C LYS A 191 -0.56 -3.68 5.59
N SER A 192 -0.53 -2.36 5.53
CA SER A 192 0.00 -1.53 6.61
C SER A 192 -0.86 -0.29 6.80
N THR A 193 -0.85 0.27 8.01
CA THR A 193 -1.75 1.34 8.42
C THR A 193 -0.96 2.49 9.02
N PHE A 194 -1.47 3.71 8.83
CA PHE A 194 -0.99 4.91 9.52
C PHE A 194 -2.17 5.77 9.97
N LYS A 195 -1.92 6.69 10.91
CA LYS A 195 -2.90 7.69 11.34
C LYS A 195 -2.54 9.05 10.74
N ILE A 196 -3.52 9.73 10.14
CA ILE A 196 -3.33 11.12 9.71
C ILE A 196 -3.22 12.01 10.96
N PRO A 197 -2.21 12.89 11.07
CA PRO A 197 -2.07 13.75 12.25
C PRO A 197 -3.33 14.62 12.47
N GLU A 198 -3.73 14.79 13.73
CA GLU A 198 -4.93 15.57 14.08
C GLU A 198 -4.79 17.06 13.78
N THR A 199 -3.56 17.53 13.61
CA THR A 199 -3.20 18.92 13.33
C THR A 199 -3.32 19.30 11.86
N VAL A 200 -3.54 18.33 10.95
CA VAL A 200 -3.68 18.63 9.51
C VAL A 200 -4.98 19.38 9.28
N ALA A 201 -4.89 20.52 8.59
CA ALA A 201 -6.03 21.40 8.38
C ALA A 201 -7.07 20.76 7.44
N PRO A 202 -8.38 20.99 7.66
CA PRO A 202 -9.40 20.63 6.69
C PRO A 202 -9.24 21.42 5.39
N ASP A 203 -9.80 20.90 4.31
CA ASP A 203 -9.75 21.47 2.95
C ASP A 203 -8.32 21.66 2.42
N SER A 204 -7.39 20.83 2.91
CA SER A 204 -5.98 20.83 2.50
C SER A 204 -5.60 19.50 1.82
N VAL A 205 -4.37 19.41 1.33
CA VAL A 205 -3.78 18.19 0.80
C VAL A 205 -2.66 17.74 1.74
N TYR A 206 -2.67 16.46 2.07
CA TYR A 206 -1.63 15.81 2.84
C TYR A 206 -0.91 14.79 1.98
N THR A 207 0.38 14.99 1.76
CA THR A 207 1.20 14.04 1.01
C THR A 207 1.69 12.94 1.92
N VAL A 208 1.61 11.70 1.44
CA VAL A 208 2.17 10.53 2.12
C VAL A 208 3.12 9.77 1.21
N TYR A 209 4.16 9.22 1.83
CA TYR A 209 5.16 8.38 1.19
C TYR A 209 5.13 7.02 1.86
N TRP A 210 4.88 5.98 1.08
CA TRP A 210 5.18 4.61 1.48
C TRP A 210 6.58 4.28 0.99
N VAL A 211 7.45 3.84 1.89
CA VAL A 211 8.79 3.36 1.54
C VAL A 211 9.03 2.01 2.16
N TRP A 212 9.62 1.11 1.39
CA TRP A 212 9.92 -0.25 1.77
C TRP A 212 11.41 -0.51 1.65
N ASP A 213 12.03 -0.88 2.77
CA ASP A 213 13.42 -1.32 2.84
C ASP A 213 13.51 -2.80 2.47
N PHE A 214 14.00 -3.10 1.27
CA PHE A 214 14.22 -4.47 0.80
C PHE A 214 15.72 -4.82 0.70
N SER A 215 16.56 -4.06 1.39
CA SER A 215 18.02 -4.23 1.42
C SER A 215 18.42 -5.62 1.94
N GLY A 216 17.62 -6.21 2.84
CA GLY A 216 17.87 -7.53 3.43
C GLY A 216 17.54 -8.75 2.56
N LYS A 217 17.11 -8.57 1.30
CA LYS A 217 16.62 -9.67 0.45
C LYS A 217 17.63 -10.76 0.13
N LEU A 218 18.92 -10.43 0.19
CA LEU A 218 20.02 -11.36 -0.10
C LEU A 218 20.54 -12.02 1.19
N GLY A 219 19.99 -11.67 2.36
CA GLY A 219 20.42 -12.21 3.63
C GLY A 219 21.91 -11.98 3.88
N ASN A 220 22.59 -13.01 4.40
CA ASN A 220 24.02 -12.93 4.70
C ASN A 220 24.91 -12.95 3.44
N ASP A 221 24.36 -13.24 2.26
CA ASP A 221 25.13 -13.34 1.01
C ASP A 221 25.53 -11.96 0.47
N ALA A 222 24.78 -10.91 0.84
CA ALA A 222 25.12 -9.52 0.51
C ALA A 222 24.57 -8.57 1.59
N PRO A 223 25.24 -8.44 2.75
CA PRO A 223 24.76 -7.63 3.87
C PRO A 223 24.74 -6.12 3.59
N ASP A 224 25.52 -5.66 2.60
CA ASP A 224 25.62 -4.25 2.20
C ASP A 224 24.73 -3.90 0.99
N HIS A 225 23.86 -4.83 0.56
CA HIS A 225 22.92 -4.57 -0.53
C HIS A 225 21.96 -3.44 -0.15
N VAL A 226 21.74 -2.48 -1.06
CA VAL A 226 20.77 -1.39 -0.86
C VAL A 226 19.69 -1.51 -1.91
N GLU A 227 18.45 -1.66 -1.46
CA GLU A 227 17.31 -1.66 -2.36
C GLU A 227 16.04 -1.25 -1.64
N TRP A 228 15.39 -0.24 -2.21
CA TRP A 228 14.16 0.32 -1.67
C TRP A 228 13.11 0.43 -2.75
N TYR A 229 11.86 0.35 -2.33
CA TYR A 229 10.71 0.64 -3.18
C TYR A 229 9.87 1.73 -2.55
N THR A 230 9.28 2.58 -3.39
CA THR A 230 8.49 3.70 -2.89
C THR A 230 7.22 3.91 -3.68
N SER A 231 6.25 4.56 -3.03
CA SER A 231 5.02 5.03 -3.63
C SER A 231 4.66 6.39 -3.03
N CYS A 232 4.36 7.36 -3.89
CA CYS A 232 3.98 8.71 -3.46
C CYS A 232 2.49 8.96 -3.73
N MET A 233 1.77 9.45 -2.73
CA MET A 233 0.33 9.68 -2.80
C MET A 233 -0.06 11.01 -2.15
N ASP A 234 -1.25 11.50 -2.52
CA ASP A 234 -1.86 12.66 -1.93
C ASP A 234 -3.25 12.30 -1.38
N ILE A 235 -3.55 12.82 -0.21
CA ILE A 235 -4.81 12.63 0.49
C ILE A 235 -5.47 14.00 0.61
N LYS A 236 -6.70 14.12 0.10
CA LYS A 236 -7.52 15.29 0.31
C LYS A 236 -8.14 15.24 1.70
N ILE A 237 -7.80 16.22 2.51
CA ILE A 237 -8.26 16.33 3.89
C ILE A 237 -9.61 17.02 3.89
N ILE A 238 -10.67 16.28 4.18
CA ILE A 238 -12.02 16.81 4.26
C ILE A 238 -12.30 17.29 5.68
N GLY A 239 -13.12 18.33 5.82
CA GLY A 239 -13.64 18.76 7.11
C GLY A 239 -14.38 17.62 7.81
N LYS A 240 -14.25 17.53 9.14
CA LYS A 240 -15.09 16.63 9.94
C LYS A 240 -16.56 16.94 9.60
N PRO A 241 -17.41 15.94 9.34
CA PRO A 241 -18.83 16.18 9.19
C PRO A 241 -19.29 16.97 10.41
N SER A 242 -19.74 18.20 10.20
CA SER A 242 -20.26 19.01 11.29
C SER A 242 -21.42 18.23 11.89
N THR A 243 -21.33 17.86 13.17
CA THR A 243 -22.49 17.48 13.98
C THR A 243 -23.33 18.72 14.25
N ASN A 244 -23.79 19.38 13.19
CA ASN A 244 -24.72 20.49 13.30
C ASN A 244 -26.08 19.87 13.58
N ASN A 245 -26.46 19.93 14.87
CA ASN A 245 -27.81 19.86 15.39
C ASN A 245 -28.75 18.95 14.60
N VAL A 246 -28.82 17.68 14.98
CA VAL A 246 -30.14 17.02 14.99
C VAL A 246 -30.94 17.78 16.04
N SER A 247 -31.54 18.90 15.64
CA SER A 247 -32.74 19.36 16.31
C SER A 247 -33.71 18.19 16.23
N SER A 248 -33.83 17.50 17.36
CA SER A 248 -34.90 16.55 17.63
C SER A 248 -36.19 17.11 17.01
N PRO A 249 -36.98 16.34 16.24
CA PRO A 249 -38.22 16.84 15.71
C PRO A 249 -39.06 17.28 16.91
N ASN A 250 -39.18 18.59 17.06
CA ASN A 250 -40.03 19.20 18.04
C ASN A 250 -41.40 18.58 17.83
N SER A 251 -41.96 17.95 18.87
CA SER A 251 -43.32 17.42 18.84
C SER A 251 -44.29 18.60 18.76
N GLN A 252 -44.44 19.17 17.57
CA GLN A 252 -45.51 20.09 17.26
C GLN A 252 -46.60 19.28 16.58
N SER A 253 -47.57 18.88 17.41
CA SER A 253 -48.88 18.40 17.00
C SER A 253 -49.41 19.27 15.85
N ALA A 254 -49.35 18.75 14.62
CA ALA A 254 -50.02 19.35 13.49
C ALA A 254 -51.53 19.39 13.78
N LYS A 255 -52.08 20.60 13.95
CA LYS A 255 -53.53 20.81 13.97
C LYS A 255 -54.10 20.41 12.61
N VAL A 256 -54.94 19.37 12.61
CA VAL A 256 -55.76 18.97 11.46
C VAL A 256 -56.66 20.14 11.04
N PRO A 257 -56.62 20.61 9.78
CA PRO A 257 -57.57 21.60 9.29
C PRO A 257 -58.97 20.98 9.18
N LYS A 258 -59.96 21.56 9.87
CA LYS A 258 -61.38 21.23 9.69
C LYS A 258 -61.82 21.62 8.27
N ILE A 259 -62.13 20.63 7.44
CA ILE A 259 -62.82 20.84 6.16
C ILE A 259 -64.27 21.24 6.49
N LYS A 260 -64.65 22.47 6.12
CA LYS A 260 -66.06 22.91 6.13
C LYS A 260 -66.78 22.25 4.96
N GLY A 261 -67.73 21.36 5.27
CA GLY A 261 -68.67 20.79 4.32
C GLY A 261 -69.53 21.88 3.67
N ARG A 262 -69.74 21.75 2.36
CA ARG A 262 -70.71 22.50 1.59
C ARG A 262 -71.85 21.54 1.28
N GLU A 263 -73.05 21.86 1.75
CA GLU A 263 -74.29 21.11 1.48
C GLU A 263 -74.62 21.04 -0.01
N PRO A 264 -75.31 19.97 -0.46
CA PRO A 264 -75.77 19.82 -1.83
C PRO A 264 -76.99 20.71 -2.09
N LYS A 265 -77.03 21.36 -3.26
CA LYS A 265 -78.27 21.93 -3.80
C LYS A 265 -79.08 20.82 -4.49
N LEU A 266 -80.39 20.84 -4.20
CA LEU A 266 -81.47 20.10 -4.84
C LEU A 266 -81.39 20.10 -6.37
#